data_AF-B3JND9-F1
#
_entry.id   AF-B3JND9-F1
#
_cell.length_a   1.000
_cell.length_b   1.000
_cell.length_c   1.000
_cell.angle_alpha   90.00
_cell.angle_beta   90.00
_cell.angle_gamma   90.00
#
_symmetry.space_group_name_H-M   'P 1'
#
loop_
_entity.id
_entity.type
_entity.pdbx_description
1 polymer ?
#
loop_
_entity_poly.entity_id
_entity_poly.type
_entity_poly.pdbx_seq_one_letter_code
_entity_poly.pdbx_strand_id
1 'polypeptide(L)'
;MKKILFILLMCLPIISMAKDKKDNSNPKYLTGAVTTIDGRVAFTKEINAPGLSKTDIFNQMLDWAKGRFKPDGKLYSHVSYSNEEEGVIAASAEEYIIFSSSALSLDRTRIYYQLLINTKDGKCDLMMTRIRYWYDEARDGGEKYSAEEWITDDMALNKKKTKLAPICGKFRRETIDLKDELFQSAASALGQKFLDTTPEAAPQSVPMQKLQPAIKINASAELKEVGLEQLPSNLNEIAALGRITLTASNGEEIEIKADNWSGFGKMFNKNVSYLLIDQSRIAATALMEQSDTYKISFYTDDNSKASVVIECKKAMSQKMTAEELKSLNQNADTSKQYTMYIGEVTKTLMR
;
A
#
# COMPACT_ATOMS: atom_id res chain seq x y z
N MET A 1 -22.50 -36.79 45.67
CA MET A 1 -21.41 -37.26 44.79
C MET A 1 -21.73 -36.87 43.35
N LYS A 2 -20.80 -36.16 42.68
CA LYS A 2 -20.61 -35.88 41.22
C LYS A 2 -21.85 -35.38 40.43
N LYS A 3 -22.02 -34.10 40.04
CA LYS A 3 -21.24 -33.21 39.12
C LYS A 3 -20.73 -33.88 37.83
N ILE A 4 -21.33 -33.52 36.69
CA ILE A 4 -20.83 -33.32 35.30
C ILE A 4 -22.11 -33.00 34.47
N LEU A 5 -22.50 -31.75 34.22
CA LEU A 5 -22.03 -30.81 33.19
C LEU A 5 -22.04 -31.39 31.76
N PHE A 6 -23.10 -31.14 31.00
CA PHE A 6 -23.07 -31.09 29.54
C PHE A 6 -23.75 -29.79 29.10
N ILE A 7 -22.91 -28.80 28.81
CA ILE A 7 -23.27 -27.47 28.31
C ILE A 7 -22.85 -27.41 26.84
N LEU A 8 -23.78 -26.91 26.02
CA LEU A 8 -23.59 -26.22 24.74
C LEU A 8 -23.10 -27.03 23.52
N LEU A 9 -24.07 -27.47 22.72
CA LEU A 9 -23.89 -27.74 21.30
C LEU A 9 -24.89 -26.86 20.53
N MET A 10 -24.71 -25.54 20.62
CA MET A 10 -25.36 -24.59 19.73
C MET A 10 -24.52 -24.52 18.46
N CYS A 11 -25.06 -25.09 17.39
CA CYS A 11 -24.59 -24.96 16.02
C CYS A 11 -24.45 -23.48 15.65
N LEU A 12 -23.23 -22.95 15.73
CA LEU A 12 -22.85 -21.73 15.02
C LEU A 12 -22.49 -22.12 13.58
N PRO A 13 -23.09 -21.48 12.57
CA PRO A 13 -22.61 -21.65 11.21
C PRO A 13 -21.23 -21.00 11.14
N ILE A 14 -20.20 -21.84 10.98
CA ILE A 14 -18.89 -21.37 10.55
C ILE A 14 -19.12 -20.82 9.14
N ILE A 15 -19.25 -19.50 9.03
CA ILE A 15 -19.11 -18.82 7.75
C ILE A 15 -17.67 -19.07 7.33
N SER A 16 -17.47 -20.12 6.54
CA SER A 16 -16.26 -20.30 5.76
C SER A 16 -16.20 -19.10 4.82
N MET A 17 -15.45 -18.07 5.20
CA MET A 17 -14.97 -17.06 4.27
C MET A 17 -14.11 -17.82 3.26
N ALA A 18 -14.70 -18.18 2.13
CA ALA A 18 -13.97 -18.71 1.00
C ALA A 18 -12.90 -17.69 0.61
N LYS A 19 -11.62 -18.02 0.82
CA LYS A 19 -10.52 -17.28 0.20
C LYS A 19 -10.77 -17.32 -1.30
N ASP A 20 -10.89 -16.15 -1.92
CA ASP A 20 -10.98 -16.01 -3.36
C ASP A 20 -9.98 -16.94 -4.04
N LYS A 21 -10.48 -17.79 -4.93
CA LYS A 21 -9.66 -18.77 -5.65
C LYS A 21 -8.65 -17.98 -6.47
N LYS A 22 -7.37 -17.95 -6.03
CA LYS A 22 -6.31 -17.16 -6.65
C LYS A 22 -6.28 -17.44 -8.16
N ASP A 23 -6.63 -16.45 -8.98
CA ASP A 23 -6.71 -16.61 -10.43
C ASP A 23 -5.31 -16.88 -11.00
N ASN A 24 -5.13 -18.05 -11.62
CA ASN A 24 -3.88 -18.45 -12.26
C ASN A 24 -3.71 -17.84 -13.66
N SER A 25 -4.76 -17.20 -14.20
CA SER A 25 -4.77 -16.56 -15.53
C SER A 25 -4.51 -15.06 -15.51
N ASN A 26 -4.33 -14.46 -14.33
CA ASN A 26 -4.16 -13.02 -14.20
C ASN A 26 -2.91 -12.55 -14.97
N PRO A 27 -3.05 -11.66 -15.99
CA PRO A 27 -1.94 -11.19 -16.81
C PRO A 27 -0.76 -10.59 -16.03
N LYS A 28 -1.01 -10.03 -14.84
CA LYS A 28 0.02 -9.51 -13.93
C LYS A 28 1.17 -10.50 -13.68
N TYR A 29 0.87 -11.79 -13.65
CA TYR A 29 1.85 -12.82 -13.30
C TYR A 29 2.34 -13.63 -14.51
N LEU A 30 1.88 -13.33 -15.72
CA LEU A 30 2.21 -14.11 -16.92
C LEU A 30 3.49 -13.60 -17.58
N THR A 31 3.65 -13.84 -18.88
CA THR A 31 4.86 -13.57 -19.66
C THR A 31 5.44 -12.18 -19.40
N GLY A 32 6.76 -12.12 -19.18
CA GLY A 32 7.49 -10.86 -19.00
C GLY A 32 7.37 -10.24 -17.61
N ALA A 33 6.55 -10.80 -16.70
CA ALA A 33 6.44 -10.28 -15.34
C ALA A 33 7.72 -10.53 -14.50
N VAL A 34 8.53 -11.52 -14.86
CA VAL A 34 9.83 -11.82 -14.23
C VAL A 34 10.94 -11.55 -15.25
N THR A 35 11.76 -10.55 -14.97
CA THR A 35 12.87 -10.11 -15.83
C THR A 35 14.22 -10.59 -15.30
N THR A 36 15.24 -10.57 -16.17
CA THR A 36 16.61 -10.93 -15.80
C THR A 36 17.59 -9.84 -16.22
N ILE A 37 18.63 -9.64 -15.41
CA ILE A 37 19.80 -8.80 -15.70
C ILE A 37 21.04 -9.66 -15.43
N ASP A 38 21.93 -9.77 -16.42
CA ASP A 38 23.13 -10.61 -16.36
C ASP A 38 22.85 -12.07 -15.94
N GLY A 39 21.77 -12.64 -16.47
CA GLY A 39 21.35 -14.02 -16.18
C GLY A 39 20.78 -14.25 -14.78
N ARG A 40 20.61 -13.20 -13.97
CA ARG A 40 19.95 -13.26 -12.67
C ARG A 40 18.56 -12.64 -12.73
N VAL A 41 17.60 -13.22 -12.02
CA VAL A 41 16.28 -12.61 -11.84
C VAL A 41 16.49 -11.29 -11.09
N ALA A 42 16.00 -10.22 -11.71
CA ALA A 42 16.15 -8.88 -11.21
C ALA A 42 14.91 -8.08 -11.59
N PHE A 43 14.27 -7.55 -10.56
CA PHE A 43 13.18 -6.61 -10.74
C PHE A 43 13.70 -5.20 -10.53
N THR A 44 13.31 -4.27 -11.39
CA THR A 44 13.74 -2.88 -11.30
C THR A 44 12.55 -1.94 -11.25
N LYS A 45 12.73 -0.81 -10.57
CA LYS A 45 11.79 0.30 -10.60
C LYS A 45 12.55 1.60 -10.46
N GLU A 46 12.30 2.51 -11.38
CA GLU A 46 12.68 3.90 -11.25
C GLU A 46 11.56 4.66 -10.55
N ILE A 47 11.93 5.44 -9.53
CA ILE A 47 11.06 6.38 -8.82
C ILE A 47 11.54 7.79 -9.17
N ASN A 48 10.64 8.58 -9.74
CA ASN A 48 10.88 9.99 -9.99
C ASN A 48 10.61 10.77 -8.71
N ALA A 49 11.55 11.64 -8.38
CA ALA A 49 11.54 12.51 -7.21
C ALA A 49 12.01 13.93 -7.60
N PRO A 50 11.35 14.59 -8.58
CA PRO A 50 11.84 15.79 -9.26
C PRO A 50 11.91 17.05 -8.38
N GLY A 51 13.09 17.40 -7.86
CA GLY A 51 13.25 18.52 -6.91
C GLY A 51 13.89 18.13 -5.58
N LEU A 52 14.06 16.83 -5.31
CA LEU A 52 14.90 16.36 -4.22
C LEU A 52 16.35 16.15 -4.69
N SER A 53 17.30 16.54 -3.85
CA SER A 53 18.72 16.29 -4.08
C SER A 53 19.05 14.80 -3.90
N LYS A 54 20.15 14.34 -4.50
CA LYS A 54 20.70 12.98 -4.27
C LYS A 54 20.82 12.67 -2.78
N THR A 55 21.34 13.62 -1.99
CA THR A 55 21.54 13.48 -0.55
C THR A 55 20.22 13.37 0.20
N ASP A 56 19.21 14.15 -0.16
CA ASP A 56 17.88 14.06 0.45
C ASP A 56 17.21 12.71 0.22
N ILE A 57 17.27 12.25 -1.03
CA ILE A 57 16.75 10.94 -1.45
C ILE A 57 17.52 9.84 -0.73
N PHE A 58 18.86 9.96 -0.65
CA PHE A 58 19.71 8.99 0.04
C PHE A 58 19.33 8.85 1.51
N ASN A 59 19.31 9.96 2.26
CA ASN A 59 19.01 9.93 3.70
C ASN A 59 17.63 9.35 3.97
N GLN A 60 16.64 9.74 3.16
CA GLN A 60 15.28 9.23 3.31
C GLN A 60 15.16 7.73 3.00
N MET A 61 15.79 7.29 1.91
CA MET A 61 15.78 5.86 1.56
C MET A 61 16.58 5.03 2.56
N LEU A 62 17.64 5.58 3.14
CA LEU A 62 18.41 4.91 4.18
C LEU A 62 17.57 4.72 5.44
N ASP A 63 16.83 5.74 5.86
CA ASP A 63 15.94 5.66 7.02
C ASP A 63 14.77 4.71 6.78
N TRP A 64 14.14 4.79 5.60
CA TRP A 64 13.12 3.81 5.19
C TRP A 64 13.68 2.38 5.19
N ALA A 65 14.88 2.17 4.62
CA ALA A 65 15.50 0.85 4.54
C ALA A 65 15.84 0.31 5.94
N LYS A 66 16.41 1.14 6.83
CA LYS A 66 16.62 0.77 8.25
C LYS A 66 15.31 0.47 8.96
N GLY A 67 14.23 1.14 8.58
CA GLY A 67 12.87 0.90 9.05
C GLY A 67 12.31 -0.45 8.62
N ARG A 68 12.38 -0.74 7.31
CA ARG A 68 11.79 -1.89 6.63
C ARG A 68 12.57 -3.19 6.83
N PHE A 69 13.90 -3.10 6.82
CA PHE A 69 14.81 -4.23 6.93
C PHE A 69 15.36 -4.30 8.35
N LYS A 70 14.56 -4.88 9.23
CA LYS A 70 14.94 -5.16 10.62
C LYS A 70 14.86 -6.66 10.88
N PRO A 71 15.73 -7.21 11.74
CA PRO A 71 15.60 -8.59 12.15
C PRO A 71 14.25 -8.84 12.85
N ASP A 72 13.62 -9.96 12.55
CA ASP A 72 12.38 -10.40 13.21
C ASP A 72 12.51 -11.87 13.63
N GLY A 73 12.65 -12.09 14.92
CA GLY A 73 12.89 -13.42 15.50
C GLY A 73 14.12 -14.10 14.89
N LYS A 74 13.90 -15.13 14.07
CA LYS A 74 14.96 -15.90 13.39
C LYS A 74 15.27 -15.40 11.98
N LEU A 75 14.53 -14.41 11.49
CA LEU A 75 14.69 -13.83 10.15
C LEU A 75 15.69 -12.68 10.21
N TYR A 76 16.73 -12.76 9.39
CA TYR A 76 17.76 -11.74 9.33
C TYR A 76 17.49 -10.77 8.18
N SER A 77 17.08 -9.55 8.50
CA SER A 77 16.95 -8.45 7.55
C SER A 77 17.67 -7.22 8.08
N HIS A 78 18.51 -6.58 7.26
CA HIS A 78 19.27 -5.38 7.63
C HIS A 78 19.79 -4.61 6.40
N VAL A 79 20.11 -3.33 6.60
CA VAL A 79 20.94 -2.58 5.65
C VAL A 79 22.38 -3.09 5.77
N SER A 80 22.88 -3.74 4.72
CA SER A 80 24.20 -4.39 4.70
C SER A 80 25.31 -3.48 4.20
N TYR A 81 24.99 -2.43 3.44
CA TYR A 81 25.92 -1.41 2.98
C TYR A 81 25.20 -0.09 2.69
N SER A 82 25.87 1.03 2.93
CA SER A 82 25.41 2.36 2.54
C SER A 82 26.58 3.30 2.29
N ASN A 83 26.56 4.04 1.18
CA ASN A 83 27.53 5.06 0.81
C ASN A 83 26.82 6.28 0.21
N GLU A 84 26.85 7.40 0.93
CA GLU A 84 26.17 8.64 0.53
C GLU A 84 26.83 9.32 -0.67
N GLU A 85 28.16 9.27 -0.76
CA GLU A 85 28.91 9.88 -1.87
C GLU A 85 28.57 9.19 -3.19
N GLU A 86 28.52 7.86 -3.19
CA GLU A 86 28.12 7.06 -4.35
C GLU A 86 26.60 7.02 -4.55
N GLY A 87 25.81 7.37 -3.53
CA GLY A 87 24.36 7.30 -3.56
C GLY A 87 23.83 5.86 -3.50
N VAL A 88 24.55 4.94 -2.87
CA VAL A 88 24.24 3.49 -2.91
C VAL A 88 23.81 2.99 -1.54
N ILE A 89 22.68 2.29 -1.47
CA ILE A 89 22.25 1.53 -0.29
C ILE A 89 21.96 0.10 -0.72
N ALA A 90 22.48 -0.87 0.02
CA ALA A 90 22.17 -2.27 -0.16
C ALA A 90 21.56 -2.83 1.13
N ALA A 91 20.42 -3.51 1.00
CA ALA A 91 19.78 -4.25 2.08
C ALA A 91 19.72 -5.73 1.74
N SER A 92 19.90 -6.56 2.76
CA SER A 92 19.69 -8.00 2.70
C SER A 92 18.44 -8.33 3.51
N ALA A 93 17.59 -9.22 2.99
CA ALA A 93 16.33 -9.56 3.62
C ALA A 93 16.08 -11.07 3.66
N GLU A 94 15.49 -11.50 4.78
CA GLU A 94 14.89 -12.80 4.99
C GLU A 94 13.45 -12.62 5.47
N GLU A 95 12.49 -13.20 4.76
CA GLU A 95 11.07 -13.06 5.08
C GLU A 95 10.32 -14.37 4.82
N TYR A 96 9.13 -14.53 5.42
CA TYR A 96 8.23 -15.62 5.05
C TYR A 96 7.21 -15.12 4.03
N ILE A 97 7.12 -15.83 2.92
CA ILE A 97 6.01 -15.72 1.98
C ILE A 97 4.99 -16.82 2.29
N ILE A 98 3.75 -16.44 2.56
CA ILE A 98 2.65 -17.37 2.87
C ILE A 98 1.85 -17.65 1.59
N PHE A 99 1.94 -18.85 1.05
CA PHE A 99 1.14 -19.28 -0.11
C PHE A 99 -0.32 -19.52 0.27
N SER A 100 -0.52 -20.22 1.39
CA SER A 100 -1.84 -20.49 1.94
C SER A 100 -1.75 -20.69 3.45
N SER A 101 -2.86 -20.45 4.14
CA SER A 101 -2.96 -20.59 5.59
C SER A 101 -4.38 -21.03 5.94
N SER A 102 -4.47 -22.07 6.76
CA SER A 102 -5.70 -22.69 7.26
C SER A 102 -5.48 -23.11 8.72
N ALA A 103 -6.55 -23.51 9.42
CA ALA A 103 -6.46 -23.91 10.83
C ALA A 103 -5.50 -25.09 11.08
N LEU A 104 -5.29 -25.97 10.09
CA LEU A 104 -4.51 -27.21 10.24
C LEU A 104 -3.20 -27.20 9.45
N SER A 105 -2.98 -26.20 8.60
CA SER A 105 -1.82 -26.18 7.70
C SER A 105 -1.45 -24.77 7.30
N LEU A 106 -0.15 -24.50 7.31
CA LEU A 106 0.48 -23.27 6.84
C LEU A 106 1.46 -23.63 5.74
N ASP A 107 1.18 -23.20 4.51
CA ASP A 107 2.06 -23.36 3.36
C ASP A 107 2.83 -22.06 3.15
N ARG A 108 4.13 -22.07 3.42
CA ARG A 108 5.01 -20.90 3.30
C ARG A 108 6.39 -21.29 2.82
N THR A 109 7.11 -20.33 2.25
CA THR A 109 8.55 -20.43 1.99
C THR A 109 9.26 -19.31 2.72
N ARG A 110 10.48 -19.57 3.18
CA ARG A 110 11.40 -18.48 3.47
C ARG A 110 11.98 -17.98 2.16
N ILE A 111 12.00 -16.66 1.96
CA ILE A 111 12.63 -15.99 0.82
C ILE A 111 13.84 -15.20 1.32
N TYR A 112 14.89 -15.21 0.52
CA TYR A 112 16.10 -14.42 0.67
C TYR A 112 16.23 -13.50 -0.53
N TYR A 113 16.54 -12.23 -0.34
CA TYR A 113 16.81 -11.32 -1.45
C TYR A 113 17.70 -10.14 -1.04
N GLN A 114 18.20 -9.43 -2.03
CA GLN A 114 18.85 -8.13 -1.87
C GLN A 114 18.02 -7.04 -2.53
N LEU A 115 17.91 -5.89 -1.86
CA LEU A 115 17.43 -4.66 -2.45
C LEU A 115 18.60 -3.69 -2.59
N LEU A 116 18.90 -3.29 -3.82
CA LEU A 116 19.85 -2.23 -4.14
C LEU A 116 19.07 -0.95 -4.46
N ILE A 117 19.50 0.15 -3.89
CA ILE A 117 18.91 1.47 -4.03
C ILE A 117 20.02 2.40 -4.49
N ASN A 118 19.88 2.99 -5.67
CA ASN A 118 20.82 3.96 -6.20
C ASN A 118 20.13 5.32 -6.34
N THR A 119 20.65 6.33 -5.67
CA THR A 119 20.07 7.67 -5.62
C THR A 119 20.83 8.61 -6.53
N LYS A 120 20.10 9.48 -7.21
CA LYS A 120 20.59 10.56 -8.07
C LYS A 120 19.74 11.79 -7.81
N ASP A 121 20.18 12.96 -8.26
CA ASP A 121 19.33 14.14 -8.22
C ASP A 121 18.02 13.88 -8.95
N GLY A 122 16.90 14.14 -8.27
CA GLY A 122 15.58 13.99 -8.85
C GLY A 122 15.08 12.54 -9.03
N LYS A 123 15.86 11.51 -8.66
CA LYS A 123 15.57 10.13 -9.05
C LYS A 123 16.15 9.07 -8.10
N CYS A 124 15.43 7.96 -7.95
CA CYS A 124 15.88 6.78 -7.21
C CYS A 124 15.64 5.49 -8.03
N ASP A 125 16.69 4.70 -8.23
CA ASP A 125 16.66 3.42 -8.92
C ASP A 125 16.65 2.27 -7.91
N LEU A 126 15.59 1.45 -7.90
CA LEU A 126 15.47 0.25 -7.09
C LEU A 126 15.76 -1.01 -7.91
N MET A 127 16.46 -1.97 -7.30
CA MET A 127 16.64 -3.31 -7.86
C MET A 127 16.51 -4.38 -6.77
N MET A 128 15.53 -5.27 -6.92
CA MET A 128 15.40 -6.49 -6.11
C MET A 128 16.04 -7.66 -6.87
N THR A 129 17.04 -8.31 -6.28
CA THR A 129 17.80 -9.39 -6.93
C THR A 129 18.35 -10.41 -5.91
N ARG A 130 19.14 -11.39 -6.37
CA ARG A 130 19.66 -12.53 -5.58
C ARG A 130 18.58 -13.30 -4.83
N ILE A 131 17.45 -13.50 -5.50
CA ILE A 131 16.27 -14.09 -4.89
C ILE A 131 16.45 -15.61 -4.76
N ARG A 132 16.29 -16.13 -3.54
CA ARG A 132 16.38 -17.56 -3.23
C ARG A 132 15.27 -17.97 -2.28
N TYR A 133 14.91 -19.24 -2.33
CA TYR A 133 13.85 -19.82 -1.52
C TYR A 133 14.38 -20.98 -0.69
N TRP A 134 13.88 -21.10 0.54
CA TRP A 134 14.00 -22.31 1.35
C TRP A 134 12.60 -22.74 1.78
N TYR A 135 12.12 -23.82 1.18
CA TYR A 135 10.76 -24.30 1.30
C TYR A 135 10.70 -25.57 2.15
N ASP A 136 9.63 -25.72 2.94
CA ASP A 136 9.39 -26.88 3.80
C ASP A 136 10.58 -27.22 4.73
N GLU A 137 11.13 -26.21 5.42
CA GLU A 137 12.30 -26.33 6.31
C GLU A 137 12.17 -27.44 7.37
N ALA A 138 10.92 -27.77 7.75
CA ALA A 138 10.61 -28.78 8.76
C ALA A 138 10.76 -30.22 8.25
N ARG A 139 10.84 -30.43 6.94
CA ARG A 139 10.90 -31.75 6.31
C ARG A 139 12.29 -31.98 5.71
N ASP A 140 13.04 -32.92 6.29
CA ASP A 140 14.35 -33.37 5.79
C ASP A 140 15.36 -32.22 5.50
N GLY A 141 15.24 -31.11 6.22
CA GLY A 141 16.10 -29.92 6.04
C GLY A 141 15.65 -28.95 4.94
N GLY A 142 14.51 -29.19 4.31
CA GLY A 142 13.86 -28.34 3.32
C GLY A 142 14.53 -28.28 1.94
N GLU A 143 13.77 -27.79 0.96
CA GLU A 143 14.17 -27.67 -0.43
C GLU A 143 14.64 -26.25 -0.75
N LYS A 144 15.73 -26.12 -1.52
CA LYS A 144 16.33 -24.83 -1.88
C LYS A 144 16.20 -24.56 -3.37
N TYR A 145 15.72 -23.38 -3.71
CA TYR A 145 15.52 -22.96 -5.10
C TYR A 145 16.12 -21.58 -5.36
N SER A 146 16.69 -21.38 -6.55
CA SER A 146 16.99 -20.05 -7.08
C SER A 146 15.77 -19.49 -7.83
N ALA A 147 15.64 -18.16 -7.92
CA ALA A 147 14.56 -17.58 -8.71
C ALA A 147 14.72 -17.86 -10.22
N GLU A 148 15.97 -17.92 -10.68
CA GLU A 148 16.37 -18.18 -12.07
C GLU A 148 15.88 -19.56 -12.55
N GLU A 149 15.82 -20.54 -11.67
CA GLU A 149 15.38 -21.90 -12.00
C GLU A 149 13.90 -22.13 -11.66
N TRP A 150 13.29 -21.28 -10.82
CA TRP A 150 11.99 -21.60 -10.21
C TRP A 150 10.83 -20.71 -10.64
N ILE A 151 11.05 -19.40 -10.82
CA ILE A 151 9.96 -18.44 -11.08
C ILE A 151 9.98 -17.83 -12.48
N THR A 152 10.90 -18.25 -13.35
CA THR A 152 10.99 -17.79 -14.75
C THR A 152 9.76 -18.19 -15.58
N ASP A 153 9.58 -17.54 -16.73
CA ASP A 153 8.43 -17.81 -17.61
C ASP A 153 8.35 -19.27 -18.04
N ASP A 154 9.50 -19.88 -18.32
CA ASP A 154 9.58 -21.24 -18.84
C ASP A 154 9.29 -22.28 -17.76
N MET A 155 9.61 -21.99 -16.50
CA MET A 155 9.34 -22.89 -15.38
C MET A 155 7.96 -22.66 -14.77
N ALA A 156 7.58 -21.40 -14.53
CA ALA A 156 6.43 -21.04 -13.72
C ALA A 156 5.15 -20.74 -14.51
N LEU A 157 5.16 -20.89 -15.83
CA LEU A 157 3.97 -20.82 -16.68
C LEU A 157 3.70 -22.16 -17.36
N ASN A 158 2.44 -22.39 -17.76
CA ASN A 158 2.11 -23.51 -18.64
C ASN A 158 2.77 -23.34 -20.02
N LYS A 159 2.81 -24.40 -20.83
CA LYS A 159 3.39 -24.37 -22.19
C LYS A 159 2.81 -23.26 -23.10
N LYS A 160 1.56 -22.86 -22.87
CA LYS A 160 0.89 -21.79 -23.65
C LYS A 160 1.16 -20.39 -23.10
N LYS A 161 1.88 -20.26 -21.97
CA LYS A 161 2.13 -19.02 -21.22
C LYS A 161 0.86 -18.23 -20.86
N THR A 162 -0.27 -18.92 -20.70
CA THR A 162 -1.58 -18.32 -20.38
C THR A 162 -2.01 -18.52 -18.93
N LYS A 163 -1.32 -19.40 -18.19
CA LYS A 163 -1.61 -19.68 -16.79
C LYS A 163 -0.34 -19.98 -16.02
N LEU A 164 -0.34 -19.66 -14.72
CA LEU A 164 0.68 -20.09 -13.77
C LEU A 164 0.71 -21.62 -13.65
N ALA A 165 1.92 -22.18 -13.59
CA ALA A 165 2.15 -23.60 -13.38
C ALA A 165 1.72 -24.03 -11.96
N PRO A 166 1.26 -25.27 -11.75
CA PRO A 166 0.63 -25.68 -10.49
C PRO A 166 1.53 -25.59 -9.24
N ILE A 167 2.84 -25.85 -9.39
CA ILE A 167 3.77 -25.97 -8.26
C ILE A 167 4.53 -24.66 -8.03
N CYS A 168 5.33 -24.24 -9.01
CA CYS A 168 6.16 -23.04 -8.97
C CYS A 168 5.36 -21.73 -9.16
N GLY A 169 4.15 -21.79 -9.74
CA GLY A 169 3.33 -20.61 -9.99
C GLY A 169 2.96 -19.82 -8.73
N LYS A 170 2.83 -20.50 -7.58
CA LYS A 170 2.61 -19.81 -6.29
C LYS A 170 3.83 -18.99 -5.86
N PHE A 171 5.04 -19.49 -6.07
CA PHE A 171 6.28 -18.76 -5.79
C PHE A 171 6.37 -17.51 -6.67
N ARG A 172 6.10 -17.68 -7.97
CA ARG A 172 6.11 -16.56 -8.92
C ARG A 172 5.12 -15.47 -8.52
N ARG A 173 3.87 -15.83 -8.26
CA ARG A 173 2.83 -14.88 -7.85
C ARG A 173 3.26 -14.08 -6.62
N GLU A 174 3.53 -14.78 -5.51
CA GLU A 174 3.76 -14.09 -4.26
C GLU A 174 5.10 -13.32 -4.25
N THR A 175 6.09 -13.73 -5.06
CA THR A 175 7.33 -12.94 -5.22
C THR A 175 7.06 -11.64 -5.98
N ILE A 176 6.22 -11.67 -7.01
CA ILE A 176 5.80 -10.46 -7.74
C ILE A 176 5.00 -9.54 -6.80
N ASP A 177 4.12 -10.10 -5.96
CA ASP A 177 3.35 -9.33 -4.99
C ASP A 177 4.24 -8.68 -3.92
N LEU A 178 5.20 -9.44 -3.35
CA LEU A 178 6.20 -8.90 -2.42
C LEU A 178 7.01 -7.76 -3.05
N LYS A 179 7.47 -7.95 -4.29
CA LYS A 179 8.20 -6.92 -5.05
C LYS A 179 7.36 -5.66 -5.25
N ASP A 180 6.09 -5.82 -5.63
CA ASP A 180 5.18 -4.68 -5.81
C ASP A 180 4.99 -3.91 -4.50
N GLU A 181 4.76 -4.62 -3.39
CA GLU A 181 4.64 -4.03 -2.06
C GLU A 181 5.92 -3.29 -1.66
N LEU A 182 7.08 -3.92 -1.86
CA LEU A 182 8.38 -3.35 -1.53
C LEU A 182 8.66 -2.07 -2.31
N PHE A 183 8.46 -2.09 -3.63
CA PHE A 183 8.70 -0.93 -4.49
C PHE A 183 7.68 0.19 -4.23
N GLN A 184 6.43 -0.18 -3.95
CA GLN A 184 5.41 0.80 -3.59
C GLN A 184 5.73 1.46 -2.24
N SER A 185 6.18 0.70 -1.23
CA SER A 185 6.58 1.24 0.07
C SER A 185 7.74 2.22 -0.06
N ALA A 186 8.75 1.89 -0.86
CA ALA A 186 9.87 2.78 -1.16
C ALA A 186 9.44 4.06 -1.89
N ALA A 187 8.55 3.94 -2.89
CA ALA A 187 8.00 5.09 -3.61
C ALA A 187 7.18 6.00 -2.68
N SER A 188 6.35 5.39 -1.82
CA SER A 188 5.60 6.14 -0.82
C SER A 188 6.54 6.88 0.13
N ALA A 189 7.63 6.26 0.59
CA ALA A 189 8.61 6.94 1.43
C ALA A 189 9.12 8.24 0.77
N LEU A 190 9.61 8.19 -0.48
CA LEU A 190 10.07 9.39 -1.19
C LEU A 190 8.96 10.41 -1.48
N GLY A 191 7.75 9.94 -1.79
CA GLY A 191 6.61 10.80 -2.05
C GLY A 191 6.14 11.61 -0.84
N GLN A 192 6.43 11.14 0.39
CA GLN A 192 6.10 11.87 1.61
C GLN A 192 6.93 13.16 1.74
N LYS A 193 8.25 13.15 1.46
CA LYS A 193 9.14 14.33 1.66
C LYS A 193 9.12 15.34 0.52
N PHE A 194 8.53 14.99 -0.62
CA PHE A 194 8.14 15.96 -1.67
C PHE A 194 7.22 17.06 -1.15
N LEU A 195 6.42 16.73 -0.14
CA LEU A 195 5.50 17.65 0.51
C LEU A 195 6.19 18.46 1.62
N ASP A 196 7.30 17.95 2.17
CA ASP A 196 8.07 18.59 3.26
C ASP A 196 9.11 19.60 2.78
N THR A 197 9.49 19.59 1.50
CA THR A 197 10.55 20.47 0.94
C THR A 197 10.04 21.71 0.23
N THR A 198 8.75 22.06 0.37
CA THR A 198 8.29 23.41 0.00
C THR A 198 8.81 24.38 1.08
N PRO A 199 9.73 25.31 0.77
CA PRO A 199 10.20 26.26 1.77
C PRO A 199 9.03 27.16 2.19
N GLU A 200 8.81 27.26 3.50
CA GLU A 200 8.00 28.29 4.12
C GLU A 200 8.60 29.66 3.76
N ALA A 201 8.03 30.32 2.74
CA ALA A 201 8.34 31.69 2.39
C ALA A 201 7.12 32.57 2.67
N ALA A 202 7.34 33.55 3.55
CA ALA A 202 6.44 34.62 3.92
C ALA A 202 5.78 35.32 2.69
N PRO A 203 4.59 35.94 2.86
CA PRO A 203 3.79 36.42 1.76
C PRO A 203 4.42 37.64 1.09
N GLN A 204 4.95 37.48 -0.12
CA GLN A 204 5.23 38.59 -1.02
C GLN A 204 4.74 38.30 -2.44
N SER A 205 3.88 39.20 -2.90
CA SER A 205 3.28 39.31 -4.22
C SER A 205 4.30 39.63 -5.31
N VAL A 206 4.33 38.87 -6.41
CA VAL A 206 4.45 39.24 -7.85
C VAL A 206 4.81 37.99 -8.69
N PRO A 207 4.69 37.96 -10.03
CA PRO A 207 3.47 37.98 -10.83
C PRO A 207 3.33 36.72 -11.72
N MET A 208 2.09 36.47 -12.15
CA MET A 208 1.62 35.38 -12.99
C MET A 208 2.47 35.18 -14.27
N GLN A 209 3.17 34.05 -14.38
CA GLN A 209 3.73 33.57 -15.65
C GLN A 209 2.88 32.40 -16.15
N LYS A 210 2.31 32.57 -17.35
CA LYS A 210 1.30 31.71 -17.97
C LYS A 210 1.76 30.26 -18.07
N LEU A 211 1.08 29.38 -17.33
CA LEU A 211 0.99 27.96 -17.62
C LEU A 211 -0.13 27.71 -18.63
N GLN A 212 0.16 26.85 -19.61
CA GLN A 212 -0.80 26.29 -20.56
C GLN A 212 -1.90 25.49 -19.85
N PRO A 213 -3.07 25.28 -20.51
CA PRO A 213 -4.33 25.06 -19.82
C PRO A 213 -4.38 23.75 -19.02
N ALA A 214 -4.86 23.88 -17.78
CA ALA A 214 -5.43 22.78 -17.03
C ALA A 214 -6.49 22.06 -17.88
N ILE A 215 -6.43 20.73 -17.89
CA ILE A 215 -7.52 19.89 -18.40
C ILE A 215 -8.75 20.26 -17.56
N LYS A 216 -9.70 20.95 -18.18
CA LYS A 216 -11.01 21.21 -17.56
C LYS A 216 -11.69 19.85 -17.36
N ILE A 217 -12.02 19.55 -16.11
CA ILE A 217 -12.92 18.46 -15.76
C ILE A 217 -14.26 18.82 -16.40
N ASN A 218 -14.71 18.01 -17.37
CA ASN A 218 -16.02 18.21 -17.99
C ASN A 218 -17.08 17.92 -16.92
N ALA A 219 -17.77 18.96 -16.44
CA ALA A 219 -18.92 18.82 -15.56
C ALA A 219 -20.05 18.05 -16.25
N SER A 220 -20.12 16.73 -16.05
CA SER A 220 -21.33 15.96 -16.36
C SER A 220 -22.42 16.31 -15.34
N ALA A 221 -23.71 16.10 -15.63
CA ALA A 221 -24.76 16.39 -14.64
C ALA A 221 -24.94 15.25 -13.61
N GLU A 222 -24.38 14.07 -13.86
CA GLU A 222 -24.62 12.84 -13.08
C GLU A 222 -23.31 12.17 -12.67
N LEU A 223 -23.30 11.57 -11.47
CA LEU A 223 -22.18 10.78 -10.96
C LEU A 223 -22.07 9.47 -11.75
N LYS A 224 -20.92 9.22 -12.36
CA LYS A 224 -20.63 7.97 -13.08
C LYS A 224 -19.62 7.15 -12.33
N GLU A 225 -19.78 5.83 -12.40
CA GLU A 225 -18.80 4.91 -11.85
C GLU A 225 -17.51 4.94 -12.68
N VAL A 226 -16.39 5.14 -12.00
CA VAL A 226 -15.06 5.23 -12.59
C VAL A 226 -14.07 4.39 -11.79
N GLY A 227 -12.98 3.98 -12.42
CA GLY A 227 -11.87 3.36 -11.70
C GLY A 227 -11.10 4.38 -10.85
N LEU A 228 -10.41 3.92 -9.81
CA LEU A 228 -9.64 4.79 -8.90
C LEU A 228 -8.54 5.56 -9.66
N GLU A 229 -7.96 4.92 -10.67
CA GLU A 229 -6.95 5.46 -11.58
C GLU A 229 -7.46 6.57 -12.51
N GLN A 230 -8.78 6.74 -12.62
CA GLN A 230 -9.40 7.81 -13.40
C GLN A 230 -9.69 9.05 -12.55
N LEU A 231 -9.50 8.97 -11.23
CA LEU A 231 -9.62 10.13 -10.36
C LEU A 231 -8.49 11.14 -10.65
N PRO A 232 -8.78 12.44 -10.50
CA PRO A 232 -7.79 13.48 -10.70
C PRO A 232 -6.59 13.26 -9.76
N SER A 233 -5.38 13.35 -10.31
CA SER A 233 -4.13 13.20 -9.54
C SER A 233 -3.98 14.26 -8.45
N ASN A 234 -4.69 15.39 -8.58
CA ASN A 234 -4.74 16.48 -7.61
C ASN A 234 -5.93 16.38 -6.65
N LEU A 235 -6.54 15.20 -6.46
CA LEU A 235 -7.68 15.04 -5.53
C LEU A 235 -7.37 15.54 -4.12
N ASN A 236 -6.12 15.41 -3.65
CA ASN A 236 -5.71 15.93 -2.34
C ASN A 236 -5.70 17.47 -2.27
N GLU A 237 -5.29 18.14 -3.35
CA GLU A 237 -5.34 19.61 -3.45
C GLU A 237 -6.79 20.10 -3.56
N ILE A 238 -7.60 19.37 -4.30
CA ILE A 238 -9.04 19.58 -4.42
C ILE A 238 -9.72 19.40 -3.05
N ALA A 239 -9.36 18.36 -2.31
CA ALA A 239 -9.84 18.09 -0.96
C ALA A 239 -9.44 19.21 0.02
N ALA A 240 -8.25 19.80 -0.14
CA ALA A 240 -7.78 20.92 0.69
C ALA A 240 -8.55 22.23 0.45
N LEU A 241 -9.04 22.45 -0.76
CA LEU A 241 -9.77 23.66 -1.16
C LEU A 241 -11.29 23.53 -1.06
N GLY A 242 -11.80 22.30 -1.06
CA GLY A 242 -13.22 21.97 -1.11
C GLY A 242 -13.81 21.47 0.20
N ARG A 243 -15.13 21.25 0.21
CA ARG A 243 -15.84 20.59 1.31
C ARG A 243 -15.68 19.07 1.19
N ILE A 244 -15.51 18.38 2.33
CA ILE A 244 -15.49 16.92 2.40
C ILE A 244 -16.54 16.45 3.41
N THR A 245 -17.34 15.46 3.03
CA THR A 245 -18.32 14.86 3.93
C THR A 245 -18.12 13.37 4.08
N LEU A 246 -18.49 12.87 5.26
CA LEU A 246 -18.54 11.48 5.62
C LEU A 246 -20.00 11.11 5.88
N THR A 247 -20.52 10.14 5.12
CA THR A 247 -21.92 9.71 5.22
C THR A 247 -21.99 8.24 5.63
N ALA A 248 -22.71 7.94 6.72
CA ALA A 248 -22.98 6.58 7.15
C ALA A 248 -24.09 5.92 6.32
N SER A 249 -24.21 4.60 6.44
CA SER A 249 -25.25 3.83 5.75
C SER A 249 -26.68 4.19 6.16
N ASN A 250 -26.87 4.74 7.36
CA ASN A 250 -28.16 5.24 7.86
C ASN A 250 -28.53 6.64 7.30
N GLY A 251 -27.68 7.24 6.46
CA GLY A 251 -27.87 8.56 5.88
C GLY A 251 -27.39 9.74 6.75
N GLU A 252 -26.83 9.47 7.93
CA GLU A 252 -26.20 10.51 8.74
C GLU A 252 -24.94 11.03 8.04
N GLU A 253 -24.91 12.35 7.79
CA GLU A 253 -23.81 13.03 7.12
C GLU A 253 -23.14 14.00 8.09
N ILE A 254 -21.82 13.96 8.14
CA ILE A 254 -21.01 14.94 8.85
C ILE A 254 -19.95 15.53 7.93
N GLU A 255 -19.58 16.77 8.19
CA GLU A 255 -18.46 17.39 7.52
C GLU A 255 -17.14 17.03 8.20
N ILE A 256 -16.15 16.64 7.41
CA ILE A 256 -14.78 16.38 7.86
C ILE A 256 -13.84 17.40 7.21
N LYS A 257 -12.71 17.64 7.87
CA LYS A 257 -11.70 18.56 7.35
C LYS A 257 -10.78 17.83 6.37
N ALA A 258 -10.10 18.58 5.52
CA ALA A 258 -9.09 18.04 4.62
C ALA A 258 -7.97 17.28 5.35
N ASP A 259 -7.62 17.71 6.57
CA ASP A 259 -6.64 17.04 7.43
C ASP A 259 -7.11 15.66 7.93
N ASN A 260 -8.40 15.32 7.80
CA ASN A 260 -8.90 13.98 8.11
C ASN A 260 -8.74 13.02 6.94
N TRP A 261 -8.54 13.53 5.73
CA TRP A 261 -8.34 12.72 4.53
C TRP A 261 -6.88 12.38 4.33
N SER A 262 -6.57 11.09 4.35
CA SER A 262 -5.20 10.57 4.29
C SER A 262 -4.83 9.97 2.94
N GLY A 263 -5.72 10.06 1.95
CA GLY A 263 -5.50 9.53 0.61
C GLY A 263 -5.90 8.06 0.45
N PHE A 264 -5.45 7.50 -0.67
CA PHE A 264 -5.65 6.10 -1.03
C PHE A 264 -4.37 5.30 -0.89
N GLY A 265 -4.51 3.97 -0.79
CA GLY A 265 -3.42 3.03 -0.96
C GLY A 265 -3.94 1.65 -1.29
N LYS A 266 -3.11 0.64 -1.01
CA LYS A 266 -3.47 -0.76 -1.19
C LYS A 266 -3.20 -1.55 0.09
N MET A 267 -4.15 -2.40 0.45
CA MET A 267 -4.04 -3.34 1.55
C MET A 267 -4.61 -4.68 1.10
N PHE A 268 -3.86 -5.77 1.28
CA PHE A 268 -4.24 -7.12 0.81
C PHE A 268 -4.72 -7.16 -0.66
N ASN A 269 -4.04 -6.42 -1.53
CA ASN A 269 -4.36 -6.27 -2.96
C ASN A 269 -5.73 -5.61 -3.25
N LYS A 270 -6.34 -4.95 -2.27
CA LYS A 270 -7.55 -4.15 -2.42
C LYS A 270 -7.21 -2.67 -2.34
N ASN A 271 -7.90 -1.85 -3.12
CA ASN A 271 -7.80 -0.40 -2.99
C ASN A 271 -8.42 -0.01 -1.65
N VAL A 272 -7.70 0.81 -0.88
CA VAL A 272 -8.19 1.32 0.40
C VAL A 272 -8.09 2.84 0.44
N SER A 273 -8.98 3.45 1.21
CA SER A 273 -8.90 4.84 1.65
C SER A 273 -8.47 4.89 3.11
N TYR A 274 -7.82 5.99 3.48
CA TYR A 274 -7.36 6.23 4.84
C TYR A 274 -8.01 7.52 5.36
N LEU A 275 -8.54 7.45 6.59
CA LEU A 275 -9.06 8.60 7.31
C LEU A 275 -8.39 8.69 8.68
N LEU A 276 -7.82 9.85 9.01
CA LEU A 276 -7.23 10.11 10.31
C LEU A 276 -8.16 11.02 11.13
N ILE A 277 -8.81 10.47 12.15
CA ILE A 277 -9.82 11.18 12.93
C ILE A 277 -9.34 11.36 14.37
N ASP A 278 -9.30 12.62 14.81
CA ASP A 278 -9.11 13.00 16.21
C ASP A 278 -10.26 12.44 17.05
N GLN A 279 -9.95 11.66 18.09
CA GLN A 279 -10.95 11.04 18.96
C GLN A 279 -11.82 12.07 19.68
N SER A 280 -11.38 13.33 19.81
CA SER A 280 -12.21 14.42 20.33
C SER A 280 -13.36 14.81 19.38
N ARG A 281 -13.32 14.41 18.10
CA ARG A 281 -14.39 14.60 17.12
C ARG A 281 -15.47 13.52 17.32
N ILE A 282 -16.19 13.61 18.44
CA ILE A 282 -17.14 12.57 18.91
C ILE A 282 -18.11 12.10 17.80
N ALA A 283 -18.69 13.02 17.03
CA ALA A 283 -19.62 12.65 15.95
C ALA A 283 -18.93 11.83 14.83
N ALA A 284 -17.71 12.19 14.43
CA ALA A 284 -16.97 11.46 13.40
C ALA A 284 -16.47 10.10 13.88
N THR A 285 -15.97 10.06 15.11
CA THR A 285 -15.59 8.82 15.77
C THR A 285 -16.78 7.88 15.90
N ALA A 286 -17.92 8.36 16.39
CA ALA A 286 -19.13 7.55 16.56
C ALA A 286 -19.67 7.03 15.23
N LEU A 287 -19.71 7.89 14.19
CA LEU A 287 -20.12 7.49 12.85
C LEU A 287 -19.24 6.36 12.34
N MET A 288 -17.91 6.49 12.45
CA MET A 288 -16.96 5.49 11.98
C MET A 288 -16.96 4.22 12.82
N GLU A 289 -17.22 4.29 14.12
CA GLU A 289 -17.34 3.12 14.99
C GLU A 289 -18.59 2.30 14.68
N GLN A 290 -19.73 2.97 14.45
CA GLN A 290 -21.03 2.34 14.25
C GLN A 290 -21.30 1.91 12.79
N SER A 291 -20.52 2.42 11.83
CA SER A 291 -20.70 2.13 10.41
C SER A 291 -19.72 1.07 9.92
N ASP A 292 -20.23 0.01 9.27
CA ASP A 292 -19.42 -0.95 8.52
C ASP A 292 -19.18 -0.50 7.07
N THR A 293 -20.02 0.40 6.57
CA THR A 293 -19.91 1.02 5.24
C THR A 293 -20.20 2.50 5.33
N TYR A 294 -19.46 3.30 4.58
CA TYR A 294 -19.57 4.75 4.59
C TYR A 294 -19.18 5.35 3.24
N LYS A 295 -19.55 6.61 3.00
CA LYS A 295 -19.16 7.35 1.81
C LYS A 295 -18.30 8.55 2.17
N ILE A 296 -17.27 8.81 1.37
CA ILE A 296 -16.45 10.02 1.43
C ILE A 296 -16.77 10.84 0.19
N SER A 297 -17.31 12.05 0.36
CA SER A 297 -17.72 12.90 -0.77
C SER A 297 -16.89 14.17 -0.81
N PHE A 298 -16.36 14.51 -1.98
CA PHE A 298 -15.58 15.72 -2.25
C PHE A 298 -16.37 16.67 -3.13
N TYR A 299 -16.41 17.94 -2.73
CA TYR A 299 -17.16 19.01 -3.42
C TYR A 299 -16.15 20.02 -3.97
N THR A 300 -16.15 20.22 -5.29
CA THR A 300 -15.09 20.98 -5.98
C THR A 300 -15.54 22.33 -6.54
N ASP A 301 -16.83 22.46 -6.87
CA ASP A 301 -17.42 23.68 -7.43
C ASP A 301 -18.21 24.44 -6.35
N ASP A 302 -19.39 25.00 -6.65
CA ASP A 302 -20.28 25.81 -5.79
C ASP A 302 -20.75 25.16 -4.46
N ASN A 303 -20.10 24.08 -4.02
CA ASN A 303 -20.37 23.27 -2.84
C ASN A 303 -21.79 22.67 -2.79
N SER A 304 -22.54 22.72 -3.91
CA SER A 304 -23.93 22.25 -3.94
C SER A 304 -24.04 20.75 -4.22
N LYS A 305 -23.09 20.16 -4.94
CA LYS A 305 -23.09 18.73 -5.30
C LYS A 305 -21.69 18.14 -5.22
N ALA A 306 -21.61 16.90 -4.74
CA ALA A 306 -20.36 16.14 -4.74
C ALA A 306 -19.89 15.87 -6.18
N SER A 307 -18.61 16.11 -6.43
CA SER A 307 -17.95 15.84 -7.72
C SER A 307 -17.26 14.48 -7.71
N VAL A 308 -16.81 14.03 -6.53
CA VAL A 308 -16.24 12.69 -6.32
C VAL A 308 -16.90 12.06 -5.09
N VAL A 309 -17.31 10.81 -5.20
CA VAL A 309 -17.84 10.02 -4.08
C VAL A 309 -17.13 8.67 -4.03
N ILE A 310 -16.58 8.34 -2.88
CA ILE A 310 -15.89 7.08 -2.61
C ILE A 310 -16.74 6.27 -1.64
N GLU A 311 -17.26 5.14 -2.07
CA GLU A 311 -17.96 4.20 -1.19
C GLU A 311 -16.95 3.21 -0.63
N CYS A 312 -16.97 3.08 0.69
CA CYS A 312 -16.00 2.29 1.43
C CYS A 312 -16.71 1.26 2.32
N LYS A 313 -16.11 0.08 2.45
CA LYS A 313 -16.39 -0.86 3.53
C LYS A 313 -15.26 -0.78 4.55
N LYS A 314 -15.58 -0.49 5.81
CA LYS A 314 -14.58 -0.40 6.89
C LYS A 314 -13.85 -1.74 7.02
N ALA A 315 -12.55 -1.73 6.78
CA ALA A 315 -11.70 -2.91 6.86
C ALA A 315 -11.11 -3.06 8.26
N MET A 316 -10.55 -1.98 8.81
CA MET A 316 -10.02 -1.94 10.17
C MET A 316 -9.92 -0.51 10.70
N SER A 317 -9.71 -0.39 12.01
CA SER A 317 -9.33 0.84 12.69
C SER A 317 -8.11 0.59 13.57
N GLN A 318 -7.22 1.59 13.66
CA GLN A 318 -6.01 1.53 14.46
C GLN A 318 -5.87 2.83 15.26
N LYS A 319 -5.69 2.73 16.57
CA LYS A 319 -5.32 3.89 17.38
C LYS A 319 -3.88 4.25 17.08
N MET A 320 -3.63 5.53 16.86
CA MET A 320 -2.31 6.05 16.53
C MET A 320 -1.63 6.57 17.78
N THR A 321 -0.35 6.20 17.96
CA THR A 321 0.54 6.80 18.95
C THR A 321 1.07 8.15 18.49
N ALA A 322 1.59 8.96 19.40
CA ALA A 322 2.19 10.25 19.05
C ALA A 322 3.39 10.09 18.10
N GLU A 323 4.15 9.00 18.24
CA GLU A 323 5.25 8.65 17.36
C GLU A 323 4.78 8.25 15.95
N GLU A 324 3.71 7.48 15.84
CA GLU A 324 3.13 7.11 14.53
C GLU A 324 2.40 8.29 13.87
N LEU A 325 1.88 9.25 14.65
CA LEU A 325 1.33 10.49 14.11
C LEU A 325 2.41 11.39 13.51
N LYS A 326 3.59 11.44 14.14
CA LYS A 326 4.74 12.17 13.62
C LYS A 326 5.31 11.55 12.33
N SER A 327 5.09 10.25 12.11
CA SER A 327 5.50 9.57 10.88
C SER A 327 4.47 9.63 9.76
N LEU A 328 3.28 10.17 10.02
CA LEU A 328 2.28 10.52 9.02
C LEU A 328 2.52 11.98 8.61
N ASN A 329 2.79 12.27 7.33
CA ASN A 329 2.92 13.65 6.82
C ASN A 329 1.56 14.35 6.72
N GLN A 330 0.92 14.51 7.86
CA GLN A 330 -0.29 15.28 8.07
C GLN A 330 -0.03 16.22 9.24
N ASN A 331 -0.63 17.41 9.20
CA ASN A 331 -0.61 18.37 10.30
C ASN A 331 -1.50 17.86 11.47
N ALA A 332 -1.15 16.71 12.02
CA ALA A 332 -1.82 16.10 13.16
C ALA A 332 -1.26 16.68 14.46
N ASP A 333 -2.15 17.17 15.31
CA ASP A 333 -1.79 17.70 16.61
C ASP A 333 -1.38 16.56 17.55
N THR A 334 -0.07 16.37 17.72
CA THR A 334 0.49 15.27 18.52
C THR A 334 0.08 15.28 20.00
N SER A 335 -0.57 16.35 20.50
CA SER A 335 -1.19 16.38 21.82
C SER A 335 -2.51 15.62 21.91
N LYS A 336 -3.09 15.26 20.76
CA LYS A 336 -4.38 14.59 20.65
C LYS A 336 -4.26 13.12 20.29
N GLN A 337 -5.32 12.37 20.57
CA GLN A 337 -5.41 10.96 20.23
C GLN A 337 -6.16 10.80 18.92
N TYR A 338 -5.61 10.01 18.00
CA TYR A 338 -6.23 9.78 16.70
C TYR A 338 -6.49 8.31 16.48
N THR A 339 -7.50 8.04 15.66
CA THR A 339 -7.76 6.72 15.10
C THR A 339 -7.63 6.81 13.59
N MET A 340 -6.77 5.98 13.01
CA MET A 340 -6.73 5.73 11.58
C MET A 340 -7.80 4.71 11.22
N TYR A 341 -8.71 5.09 10.33
CA TYR A 341 -9.70 4.19 9.76
C TYR A 341 -9.29 3.85 8.34
N ILE A 342 -9.36 2.55 8.02
CA ILE A 342 -8.99 2.02 6.72
C ILE A 342 -10.25 1.44 6.08
N GLY A 343 -10.67 2.00 4.95
CA GLY A 343 -11.83 1.56 4.20
C GLY A 343 -11.42 0.86 2.91
N GLU A 344 -11.86 -0.37 2.68
CA GLU A 344 -11.82 -0.98 1.35
C GLU A 344 -12.72 -0.17 0.41
N VAL A 345 -12.15 0.37 -0.66
CA VAL A 345 -12.89 1.11 -1.68
C VAL A 345 -13.70 0.11 -2.50
N THR A 346 -15.02 0.14 -2.34
CA THR A 346 -15.94 -0.73 -3.06
C THR A 346 -16.47 -0.06 -4.32
N LYS A 347 -16.54 1.27 -4.33
CA LYS A 347 -17.01 2.04 -5.48
C LYS A 347 -16.39 3.43 -5.52
N THR A 348 -16.19 3.93 -6.73
CA THR A 348 -15.74 5.31 -6.98
C THR A 348 -16.65 5.93 -8.02
N LEU A 349 -17.20 7.10 -7.70
CA LEU A 349 -18.07 7.86 -8.56
C LEU A 349 -17.45 9.23 -8.82
N MET A 350 -17.48 9.68 -10.07
CA MET A 350 -16.97 11.00 -10.48
C MET A 350 -17.93 11.67 -11.46
N ARG A 351 -17.98 12.99 -11.41
CA ARG A 351 -18.78 13.85 -12.28
C ARG A 351 -17.94 14.59 -13.31
#